data_AF-A0A183AUZ1-F1
#
_entry.id   AF-A0A183AUZ1-F1
#
_cell.length_a   1.000
_cell.length_b   1.000
_cell.length_c   1.000
_cell.angle_alpha   90.00
_cell.angle_beta   90.00
_cell.angle_gamma   90.00
#
_symmetry.space_group_name_H-M   'P 1'
#
loop_
_entity.id
_entity.type
_entity.pdbx_description
1 polymer ?
#
loop_
_entity_poly.entity_id
_entity_poly.type
_entity_poly.pdbx_seq_one_letter_code
_entity_poly.pdbx_strand_id
1 'polypeptide(L)'
;MSRLSRDVLIPHRGAAEKSMRHGAVDKAQAAMGAIRALIQRRLAERPDLFQFVASVFQTDVNSKQHTSALEFVEKSILAGASQWSAKIAITG
;
A
#
# COMPACT_ATOMS: atom_id res chain seq x y z
N MET A 1 35.81 -50.51 -1.36
CA MET A 1 35.91 -49.52 -0.27
C MET A 1 36.09 -48.17 -0.92
N SER A 2 35.28 -47.13 -0.79
CA SER A 2 34.04 -46.92 -0.04
C SER A 2 33.32 -45.74 -0.71
N ARG A 3 32.01 -45.86 -0.93
CA ARG A 3 31.15 -44.70 -1.20
C ARG A 3 31.14 -43.85 0.08
N LEU A 4 31.53 -42.59 0.00
CA LEU A 4 31.34 -41.63 1.07
C LEU A 4 30.45 -40.50 0.55
N SER A 5 29.17 -40.70 0.85
CA SER A 5 28.12 -39.74 1.19
C SER A 5 28.33 -38.29 0.73
N ARG A 6 27.64 -37.94 -0.36
CA ARG A 6 27.18 -36.55 -0.60
C ARG A 6 25.91 -36.30 0.21
N ASP A 7 26.01 -36.35 1.53
CA ASP A 7 24.96 -35.92 2.45
C ASP A 7 25.56 -34.89 3.41
N VAL A 8 25.74 -33.66 2.91
CA VAL A 8 25.68 -32.47 3.76
C VAL A 8 24.56 -31.62 3.18
N LEU A 9 23.35 -32.00 3.58
CA LEU A 9 22.14 -31.21 3.48
C LEU A 9 22.42 -29.88 4.21
N ILE A 10 22.50 -28.76 3.47
CA ILE A 10 22.45 -27.42 4.05
C ILE A 10 20.96 -27.01 4.04
N PRO A 11 20.21 -27.06 5.17
CA PRO A 11 18.80 -26.73 5.17
C PRO A 11 18.57 -25.27 5.58
N HIS A 12 19.46 -24.35 5.20
CA HIS A 12 19.42 -22.97 5.72
C HIS A 12 19.16 -21.86 4.69
N ARG A 13 19.27 -22.12 3.38
CA ARG A 13 18.87 -21.13 2.36
C ARG A 13 17.37 -20.93 2.29
N GLY A 14 16.59 -22.02 2.31
CA GLY A 14 15.12 -21.95 2.18
C GLY A 14 14.42 -21.28 3.37
N ALA A 15 14.89 -21.50 4.61
CA ALA A 15 14.28 -20.90 5.79
C ALA A 15 14.58 -19.40 5.91
N ALA A 16 15.83 -18.98 5.67
CA ALA A 16 16.22 -17.57 5.72
C ALA A 16 15.55 -16.75 4.60
N GLU A 17 15.46 -17.32 3.39
CA GLU A 17 14.84 -16.66 2.24
C GLU A 17 13.32 -16.58 2.36
N LYS A 18 12.68 -17.63 2.91
CA LYS A 18 11.26 -17.60 3.28
C LYS A 18 10.98 -16.57 4.39
N SER A 19 11.82 -16.54 5.42
CA SER A 19 11.69 -15.59 6.54
C SER A 19 11.89 -14.14 6.11
N MET A 20 12.86 -13.85 5.24
CA MET A 20 13.09 -12.50 4.68
C MET A 20 11.91 -12.02 3.83
N ARG A 21 11.36 -12.90 2.98
CA ARG A 21 10.15 -12.57 2.19
C ARG A 21 8.95 -12.33 3.09
N HIS A 22 8.71 -13.19 4.08
CA HIS A 22 7.61 -13.01 5.03
C HIS A 22 7.78 -11.73 5.84
N GLY A 23 8.96 -11.48 6.42
CA GLY A 23 9.22 -10.29 7.22
C GLY A 23 9.14 -8.98 6.42
N ALA A 24 9.46 -9.00 5.13
CA ALA A 24 9.25 -7.86 4.23
C ALA A 24 7.76 -7.63 3.93
N VAL A 25 6.98 -8.70 3.72
CA VAL A 25 5.52 -8.65 3.54
C VAL A 25 4.84 -8.13 4.80
N ASP A 26 5.22 -8.62 5.97
CA ASP A 26 4.64 -8.21 7.26
C ASP A 26 4.87 -6.70 7.52
N LYS A 27 6.07 -6.20 7.22
CA LYS A 27 6.38 -4.76 7.32
C LYS A 27 5.56 -3.92 6.33
N ALA A 28 5.39 -4.40 5.10
CA ALA A 28 4.58 -3.71 4.11
C ALA A 28 3.10 -3.63 4.54
N GLN A 29 2.55 -4.73 5.06
CA GLN A 29 1.19 -4.78 5.59
C GLN A 29 1.01 -3.89 6.82
N ALA A 30 1.98 -3.85 7.73
CA ALA A 30 1.96 -2.96 8.89
C ALA A 30 1.96 -1.48 8.47
N ALA A 31 2.77 -1.10 7.49
CA ALA A 31 2.78 0.26 6.94
C ALA A 31 1.45 0.64 6.28
N MET A 32 0.87 -0.27 5.46
CA MET A 32 -0.46 -0.06 4.88
C MET A 32 -1.54 0.12 5.94
N GLY A 33 -1.49 -0.68 7.02
CA GLY A 33 -2.39 -0.56 8.16
C GLY A 33 -2.29 0.80 8.85
N ALA A 34 -1.07 1.29 9.06
CA ALA A 34 -0.84 2.62 9.64
C ALA A 34 -1.39 3.74 8.75
N ILE A 35 -1.20 3.65 7.43
CA ILE A 35 -1.74 4.64 6.48
C ILE A 35 -3.27 4.64 6.52
N ARG A 36 -3.91 3.47 6.52
CA ARG A 36 -5.38 3.39 6.64
C ARG A 36 -5.87 4.04 7.94
N ALA A 37 -5.23 3.75 9.07
CA ALA A 37 -5.59 4.37 10.34
C ALA A 37 -5.43 5.90 10.32
N LEU A 38 -4.38 6.41 9.68
CA LEU A 38 -4.18 7.84 9.49
C LEU A 38 -5.27 8.48 8.63
N ILE A 39 -5.68 7.84 7.53
CA ILE A 39 -6.78 8.32 6.68
C ILE A 39 -8.07 8.44 7.49
N GLN A 40 -8.44 7.37 8.21
CA GLN A 40 -9.65 7.35 9.03
C GLN A 40 -9.62 8.40 10.13
N ARG A 41 -8.46 8.59 10.79
CA ARG A 41 -8.27 9.64 11.79
C ARG A 41 -8.47 11.03 11.20
N ARG A 42 -7.91 11.33 10.03
CA ARG A 42 -8.04 12.65 9.38
C ARG A 42 -9.48 12.93 8.97
N LEU A 43 -10.19 11.93 8.46
CA LEU A 43 -11.62 12.01 8.14
C LEU A 43 -12.45 12.36 9.39
N ALA A 44 -12.13 11.75 10.54
CA ALA A 44 -12.83 11.99 11.80
C ALA A 44 -12.48 13.33 12.46
N GLU A 45 -11.20 13.75 12.42
CA GLU A 45 -10.74 14.97 13.09
C GLU A 45 -11.17 16.26 12.38
N ARG A 46 -11.29 16.22 11.04
CA ARG A 46 -11.62 17.40 10.21
C ARG A 46 -12.61 17.08 9.09
N PRO A 47 -13.84 16.67 9.42
CA PRO A 47 -14.87 16.40 8.42
C PRO A 47 -15.26 17.67 7.64
N ASP A 48 -15.05 18.85 8.23
CA ASP A 48 -15.31 20.17 7.65
C ASP A 48 -14.52 20.40 6.36
N LEU A 49 -13.27 19.92 6.27
CA LEU A 49 -12.45 20.08 5.08
C LEU A 49 -13.05 19.33 3.87
N PHE A 50 -13.62 18.15 4.09
CA PHE A 50 -14.24 17.36 3.04
C PHE A 50 -15.54 18.01 2.56
N GLN A 51 -16.35 18.55 3.49
CA GLN A 51 -17.53 19.35 3.12
C GLN A 51 -17.16 20.62 2.37
N PHE A 52 -16.07 21.29 2.77
CA PHE A 52 -15.58 22.49 2.09
C PHE A 52 -15.13 22.19 0.66
N VAL A 53 -14.37 21.10 0.44
CA VAL A 53 -14.00 20.69 -0.92
C VAL A 53 -15.25 20.38 -1.74
N ALA A 54 -16.22 19.65 -1.18
CA ALA A 54 -17.46 19.34 -1.87
C ALA A 54 -18.26 20.61 -2.23
N SER A 55 -18.30 21.61 -1.35
CA SER A 55 -18.98 22.88 -1.64
C SER A 55 -18.29 23.69 -2.73
N VAL A 56 -16.95 23.76 -2.72
CA VAL A 56 -16.15 24.42 -3.75
C VAL A 56 -16.40 23.81 -5.12
N PHE A 57 -16.49 22.48 -5.20
CA PHE A 57 -16.76 21.75 -6.44
C PHE A 57 -18.25 21.48 -6.69
N GLN A 58 -19.16 22.08 -5.90
CA GLN A 58 -20.61 21.91 -6.02
C GLN A 58 -21.05 20.43 -6.12
N THR A 59 -20.35 19.57 -5.38
CA THR A 59 -20.55 18.12 -5.39
C THR A 59 -21.54 17.71 -4.31
N ASP A 60 -22.53 16.89 -4.67
CA ASP A 60 -23.41 16.26 -3.68
C ASP A 60 -22.65 15.19 -2.89
N VAL A 61 -22.41 15.47 -1.61
CA VAL A 61 -21.71 14.59 -0.67
C VAL A 61 -22.44 13.28 -0.39
N ASN A 62 -23.76 13.22 -0.62
CA ASN A 62 -24.56 12.01 -0.43
C ASN A 62 -24.69 11.20 -1.73
N SER A 63 -24.16 11.70 -2.84
CA SER A 63 -24.22 11.00 -4.11
C SER A 63 -23.36 9.74 -4.10
N LYS A 64 -23.83 8.68 -4.76
CA LYS A 64 -23.06 7.43 -4.94
C LYS A 64 -21.71 7.68 -5.62
N GLN A 65 -21.65 8.65 -6.54
CA GLN A 65 -20.42 9.04 -7.22
C GLN A 65 -19.40 9.58 -6.21
N HIS A 66 -19.80 10.47 -5.31
CA HIS A 66 -18.91 11.02 -4.28
C HIS A 66 -18.35 9.91 -3.35
N THR A 67 -19.21 9.02 -2.85
CA THR A 67 -18.77 7.90 -2.00
C THR A 67 -17.79 6.98 -2.75
N SER A 68 -18.07 6.64 -4.01
CA SER A 68 -17.17 5.81 -4.82
C SER A 68 -15.82 6.49 -5.10
N ALA A 69 -15.80 7.81 -5.25
CA ALA A 69 -14.58 8.57 -5.44
C ALA A 69 -13.70 8.55 -4.17
N LEU A 70 -14.30 8.70 -2.98
CA LEU A 70 -13.58 8.58 -1.70
C LEU A 70 -12.95 7.18 -1.53
N GLU A 71 -13.69 6.11 -1.84
CA GLU A 71 -13.17 4.75 -1.80
C GLU A 71 -12.02 4.53 -2.80
N PHE A 72 -12.15 5.08 -4.01
CA PHE A 72 -11.11 5.00 -5.03
C PHE A 72 -9.83 5.73 -4.60
N VAL A 73 -9.97 6.91 -3.99
CA VAL A 73 -8.85 7.69 -3.47
C VAL A 73 -8.15 6.95 -2.33
N GLU A 74 -8.88 6.36 -1.37
CA GLU A 74 -8.27 5.55 -0.30
C GLU A 74 -7.47 4.38 -0.88
N LYS A 75 -8.04 3.65 -1.85
CA LYS A 75 -7.34 2.55 -2.54
C LYS A 75 -6.08 3.06 -3.28
N SER A 76 -6.16 4.22 -3.92
CA SER A 76 -5.02 4.82 -4.64
C SER A 76 -3.89 5.23 -3.70
N ILE A 77 -4.21 5.78 -2.52
CA ILE A 77 -3.22 6.10 -1.49
C ILE A 77 -2.53 4.83 -0.98
N LEU A 78 -3.30 3.77 -0.73
CA LEU A 78 -2.75 2.48 -0.26
C LEU A 78 -1.91 1.77 -1.33
N ALA A 79 -2.27 1.89 -2.61
CA ALA A 79 -1.46 1.40 -3.72
C ALA A 79 -0.14 2.18 -3.87
N GLY A 80 -0.12 3.44 -3.44
CA GLY A 80 1.06 4.30 -3.51
C GLY A 80 1.65 4.37 -4.92
N ALA A 81 2.98 4.40 -5.03
CA ALA A 81 3.67 4.43 -6.31
C ALA A 81 3.79 3.06 -7.00
N SER A 82 3.28 1.97 -6.40
CA SER A 82 3.46 0.61 -6.92
C SER A 82 2.82 0.38 -8.30
N GLN A 83 1.89 1.26 -8.69
CA GLN A 83 1.18 1.23 -9.98
C GLN A 83 1.51 2.44 -10.86
N TRP A 84 2.47 3.29 -10.47
CA TRP A 84 2.76 4.55 -11.15
C TRP A 84 4.09 4.43 -11.90
N SER A 85 4.07 4.72 -13.21
CA SER A 85 5.28 4.94 -14.00
C SER A 85 5.07 6.12 -14.93
N ALA A 86 6.09 6.95 -15.11
CA ALA A 86 6.03 8.11 -16.00
C ALA A 86 7.36 8.23 -16.75
N LYS A 87 7.30 8.45 -18.06
CA LYS A 87 8.46 8.78 -18.88
C LYS A 87 8.51 10.29 -19.07
N ILE A 88 9.50 10.93 -18.47
CA ILE A 88 9.69 12.38 -18.57
C ILE A 88 10.72 12.64 -19.68
N ALA A 89 10.37 13.52 -20.63
CA ALA A 89 11.31 14.02 -21.64
C ALA A 89 11.58 15.50 -21.35
N ILE A 90 12.85 15.88 -21.23
CA ILE A 90 13.29 17.26 -20.99
C ILE A 90 13.86 17.76 -22.31
N THR A 91 13.24 18.80 -22.89
CA THR A 91 13.68 19.43 -24.14
C THR A 91 14.49 20.68 -23.81
N GLY A 92 15.61 20.88 -24.52
CA GLY A 92 16.46 22.06 -24.42
C GLY A 92 16.27 22.99 -25.60
#